data_AF-A0A0B6YDW2-F1
#
_entry.id   AF-A0A0B6YDW2-F1
#
_cell.length_a   1.000
_cell.length_b   1.000
_cell.length_c   1.000
_cell.angle_alpha   90.00
_cell.angle_beta   90.00
_cell.angle_gamma   90.00
#
_symmetry.space_group_name_H-M   'P 1'
#
loop_
_entity.id
_entity.type
_entity.pdbx_description
1 polymer ?
#
loop_
_entity_poly.entity_id
_entity_poly.type
_entity_poly.pdbx_seq_one_letter_code
_entity_poly.pdbx_strand_id
1 'polypeptide(L)' 'SMCTANKVCQKNVFGDYTCQCSEGLMGEMCQTVVPLCSASTCPIERPMTFAGKSYAKWKLQHSTKKRFSLRFRLRTR' A
#
# COMPACT_ATOMS: atom_id res chain seq x y z
N SER A 1 13.04 -15.43 -5.66
CA SER A 1 12.53 -14.35 -4.81
C SER A 1 13.36 -13.13 -5.10
N MET A 2 12.81 -12.01 -5.54
CA MET A 2 13.60 -10.80 -5.46
C MET A 2 12.71 -9.57 -5.40
N CYS A 3 12.61 -9.07 -4.18
CA CYS A 3 12.48 -7.65 -3.97
C CYS A 3 13.58 -6.92 -4.76
N THR A 4 13.35 -5.69 -5.20
CA THR A 4 14.42 -4.85 -5.77
C THR A 4 15.60 -4.79 -4.79
N ALA A 5 16.82 -4.60 -5.29
CA ALA A 5 18.03 -4.57 -4.45
C ALA A 5 17.84 -3.63 -3.25
N ASN A 6 18.33 -4.04 -2.08
CA ASN A 6 18.23 -3.30 -0.81
C ASN A 6 16.80 -3.12 -0.26
N LYS A 7 15.84 -3.97 -0.67
CA LYS A 7 14.50 -4.03 -0.07
C LYS A 7 14.34 -5.29 0.78
N VAL A 8 13.60 -5.16 1.88
CA VAL A 8 13.33 -6.27 2.81
C VAL A 8 12.20 -7.14 2.25
N CYS A 9 12.45 -8.43 2.12
CA CYS A 9 11.42 -9.41 1.78
C CYS A 9 10.77 -9.95 3.06
N GLN A 10 9.46 -9.79 3.18
CA GLN A 10 8.69 -10.22 4.34
C GLN A 10 7.73 -11.33 3.96
N LYS A 11 7.71 -12.40 4.76
CA LYS A 11 6.74 -13.49 4.59
C LYS A 11 5.36 -12.99 5.02
N ASN A 12 4.37 -13.14 4.15
CA ASN A 12 2.98 -12.83 4.48
C ASN A 12 2.34 -13.96 5.30
N VAL A 13 1.13 -13.71 5.81
CA VAL A 13 0.36 -14.67 6.61
C VAL A 13 0.01 -15.97 5.89
N PHE A 14 0.10 -16.00 4.56
CA PHE A 14 -0.17 -17.18 3.73
C PHE A 14 1.09 -17.94 3.35
N GLY A 15 2.26 -17.48 3.80
CA GLY A 15 3.55 -18.06 3.51
C GLY A 15 4.21 -17.63 2.19
N ASP A 16 3.57 -16.74 1.42
CA ASP A 16 4.18 -16.10 0.26
C ASP A 16 5.11 -14.96 0.72
N TYR A 17 5.97 -14.46 -0.17
CA TYR A 17 6.85 -13.33 0.14
C TYR A 17 6.32 -12.04 -0.46
N THR A 18 6.45 -10.94 0.26
CA THR A 18 6.07 -9.59 -0.18
C THR A 18 7.20 -8.61 0.10
N CYS A 19 7.36 -7.61 -0.76
CA CYS A 19 8.37 -6.57 -0.54
C CYS A 19 7.90 -5.53 0.47
N GLN A 20 8.78 -5.10 1.36
CA GLN A 20 8.59 -3.88 2.14
C GLN A 20 9.00 -2.69 1.27
N CYS A 21 8.01 -1.91 0.84
CA CYS A 21 8.26 -0.74 0.00
C CYS A 21 8.51 0.52 0.85
N SER A 22 9.47 1.31 0.38
CA SER A 22 9.69 2.67 0.88
C SER A 22 8.48 3.54 0.58
N GLU A 23 8.36 4.67 1.27
CA GLU A 23 7.34 5.66 0.96
C GLU A 23 7.41 6.10 -0.52
N GLY A 24 6.24 6.32 -1.13
CA GLY A 24 6.14 6.64 -2.56
C GLY A 24 6.32 5.44 -3.52
N LEU A 25 6.50 4.21 -3.03
CA LEU A 25 6.59 3.00 -3.87
C LEU A 25 5.52 1.97 -3.48
N MET A 26 4.95 1.31 -4.49
CA MET A 26 3.96 0.24 -4.32
C MET A 26 4.15 -0.87 -5.35
N GLY A 27 3.32 -1.92 -5.26
CA GLY A 27 3.40 -3.11 -6.09
C GLY A 27 4.16 -4.25 -5.43
N GLU A 28 4.03 -5.45 -6.01
CA GLU A 28 4.62 -6.69 -5.46
C GLU A 28 6.14 -6.61 -5.29
N MET A 29 6.83 -5.90 -6.19
CA MET A 29 8.28 -5.70 -6.22
C MET A 29 8.68 -4.23 -5.99
N CYS A 30 7.78 -3.41 -5.44
CA CYS A 30 7.96 -1.96 -5.32
C CYS A 30 8.27 -1.25 -6.64
N GLN A 31 7.80 -1.81 -7.76
CA GLN A 31 8.07 -1.33 -9.11
C GLN A 31 7.20 -0.13 -9.50
N THR A 32 6.07 0.05 -8.83
CA THR A 32 5.14 1.12 -9.13
C THR A 32 5.52 2.33 -8.30
N VAL A 33 6.06 3.36 -8.96
CA VAL A 33 6.20 4.68 -8.34
C VAL A 33 4.80 5.22 -8.13
N VAL A 34 4.46 5.48 -6.87
CA VAL A 34 3.31 6.34 -6.55
C VAL A 34 3.75 7.73 -6.97
N PRO A 35 3.19 8.30 -8.05
CA PRO A 35 3.74 9.51 -8.66
C PRO A 35 3.82 10.64 -7.64
N LEU A 36 5.03 11.15 -7.43
CA LEU A 36 5.35 12.28 -6.54
C LEU A 36 4.97 13.64 -7.16
N CYS A 37 3.84 13.68 -7.89
CA CYS A 37 3.34 14.82 -8.68
C CYS A 37 4.12 15.06 -9.99
N SER A 38 3.44 15.00 -11.13
CA SER A 38 4.05 15.24 -12.46
C SER A 38 3.36 16.36 -13.27
N ALA A 39 2.62 17.25 -12.61
CA ALA A 39 2.13 18.52 -13.17
C ALA A 39 1.66 19.44 -12.03
N SER A 40 1.49 20.73 -12.32
CA SER A 40 1.21 21.90 -11.46
C SER A 40 0.11 21.82 -10.40
N THR A 41 -0.50 20.66 -10.19
CA THR A 41 -1.35 20.34 -9.06
C THR A 41 -0.86 19.03 -8.44
N CYS A 42 -0.10 19.12 -7.35
CA CYS A 42 0.10 17.95 -6.50
C CYS A 42 -1.27 17.49 -6.00
N PRO A 43 -1.72 16.25 -6.24
CA PRO A 43 -2.60 15.62 -5.27
C PRO A 43 -1.70 15.41 -4.06
N ILE A 44 -1.67 16.40 -3.17
CA ILE A 44 -1.21 16.25 -1.80
C ILE A 44 -1.70 14.87 -1.38
N GLU A 45 -0.81 14.02 -0.87
CA GLU A 45 -1.22 12.83 -0.11
C GLU A 45 -2.36 13.32 0.81
N ARG A 46 -3.61 13.00 0.47
CA ARG A 46 -4.75 13.20 1.35
C ARG A 46 -4.96 11.84 1.97
N PRO A 47 -4.05 11.37 2.86
CA PRO A 47 -4.33 10.15 3.59
C PRO A 47 -5.71 10.35 4.23
N MET A 48 -6.54 9.31 4.23
CA MET A 48 -7.83 9.41 4.91
C MET A 48 -7.58 9.82 6.35
N THR A 49 -7.94 11.05 6.69
CA THR A 49 -7.82 11.58 8.04
C THR A 49 -9.08 11.23 8.80
N PHE A 50 -8.93 10.53 9.92
CA PHE A 50 -10.03 10.18 10.81
C PHE A 50 -10.00 11.12 12.02
N ALA A 51 -11.13 11.74 12.34
CA ALA A 51 -11.34 12.50 13.58
C ALA A 51 -12.57 11.96 14.31
N GLY A 52 -12.52 11.90 15.64
CA GLY A 52 -13.62 11.36 16.45
C GLY A 52 -14.00 9.92 16.06
N LYS A 53 -15.30 9.62 16.06
CA LYS A 53 -15.83 8.30 15.64
C LYS A 53 -16.02 8.29 14.12
N SER A 54 -15.02 7.79 13.39
CA SER A 54 -15.05 7.68 11.92
C SER A 54 -14.70 6.26 11.45
N TYR A 55 -15.23 5.82 10.30
CA TYR A 55 -14.90 4.53 9.68
C TYR A 55 -14.79 4.64 8.15
N ALA A 56 -13.91 3.83 7.55
CA ALA A 56 -13.83 3.65 6.10
C ALA A 56 -14.44 2.29 5.72
N LYS A 57 -15.26 2.27 4.66
CA LYS A 57 -15.88 1.04 4.14
C LYS A 57 -15.45 0.84 2.70
N TRP A 58 -14.83 -0.30 2.42
CA TRP A 58 -14.49 -0.71 1.05
C TRP A 58 -15.32 -1.93 0.68
N LYS A 59 -15.99 -1.88 -0.48
CA LYS A 59 -16.75 -3.01 -1.01
C LYS A 59 -15.98 -3.57 -2.19
N LEU A 60 -15.64 -4.85 -2.09
CA LEU A 60 -15.02 -5.56 -3.18
C LEU A 60 -16.06 -5.79 -4.29
N GLN A 61 -15.83 -5.20 -5.47
CA GLN A 61 -16.77 -5.28 -6.58
C GLN A 61 -16.75 -6.65 -7.29
N HIS A 62 -15.62 -7.35 -7.25
CA HIS A 62 -15.43 -8.67 -7.86
C HIS A 62 -14.72 -9.60 -6.90
N SER A 63 -15.08 -10.89 -6.89
CA SER A 63 -14.38 -11.88 -6.07
C SER A 63 -12.87 -11.85 -6.37
N THR A 64 -12.06 -11.69 -5.32
CA THR A 64 -10.61 -11.87 -5.45
C THR A 64 -10.32 -13.36 -5.69
N LYS A 65 -9.09 -13.71 -6.06
CA LYS A 65 -8.62 -15.09 -5.87
C LYS A 65 -8.84 -15.49 -4.39
N LYS A 66 -8.75 -16.79 -4.05
CA LYS A 66 -8.95 -17.33 -2.67
C LYS A 66 -8.23 -16.59 -1.53
N ARG A 67 -7.32 -15.65 -1.84
CA ARG A 67 -6.53 -14.86 -0.92
C ARG A 67 -6.78 -13.37 -1.15
N PHE A 68 -7.17 -12.67 -0.09
CA PHE A 68 -7.25 -11.22 -0.04
C PHE A 68 -6.29 -10.72 1.04
N SER A 69 -5.42 -9.78 0.70
CA SER A 69 -4.46 -9.20 1.63
C SER A 69 -4.62 -7.69 1.64
N LEU A 70 -4.77 -7.11 2.83
CA LEU A 70 -4.85 -5.67 3.04
C LEU A 70 -3.54 -5.18 3.67
N ARG A 71 -3.02 -4.06 3.17
CA ARG A 71 -1.87 -3.37 3.76
C ARG A 71 -2.24 -1.91 3.95
N PHE A 72 -2.32 -1.47 5.20
CA PHE A 72 -2.57 -0.07 5.54
C PHE A 72 -1.36 0.51 6.26
N ARG A 73 -1.09 1.78 6.01
CA ARG A 73 -0.14 2.58 6.78
C ARG A 73 -0.96 3.56 7.61
N LEU A 74 -0.93 3.41 8.93
CA LEU A 74 -1.60 4.32 9.85
C LEU A 74 -0.56 5.27 10.45
N ARG A 75 -0.90 6.55 10.51
CA ARG A 75 -0.13 7.57 11.22
C ARG A 75 -1.07 8.22 12.23
N THR A 76 -0.74 8.09 13.51
CA THR A 76 -1.40 8.86 14.58
C THR A 76 -0.53 10.05 14.95
N ARG A 77 -1.09 11.01 15.70
CA ARG A 77 -0.24 11.91 16.51
C ARG A 77 0.44 11.11 17.62
#